data_AF-A0A7J4B870-F1
#
_entry.id   AF-A0A7J4B870-F1
#
_cell.length_a   1.000
_cell.length_b   1.000
_cell.length_c   1.000
_cell.angle_alpha   90.00
_cell.angle_beta   90.00
_cell.angle_gamma   90.00
#
_symmetry.space_group_name_H-M   'P 1'
#
loop_
_entity.id
_entity.type
_entity.pdbx_description
1 polymer ?
#
loop_
_entity_poly.entity_id
_entity_poly.type
_entity_poly.pdbx_seq_one_letter_code
_entity_poly.pdbx_strand_id
1 'polypeptide(L)'
;MALEEYSIEVEFPISILFGVNSSKYAAKMRLSNSSTTLKEVLKKLNDELIKSARLESYLEGGSGFYVFINDNLVKDINKTIKELVGPSITDIKIKILPIFEGG
;
A
#
# COMPACT_ATOMS: atom_id res chain seq x y z
N MET A 1 -4.40 -16.74 -21.98
CA MET A 1 -4.99 -15.56 -21.32
C MET A 1 -3.86 -14.59 -21.06
N ALA A 2 -3.96 -13.34 -21.53
CA ALA A 2 -2.92 -12.34 -21.33
C ALA A 2 -2.88 -11.96 -19.85
N LEU A 3 -1.72 -12.10 -19.20
CA LEU A 3 -1.48 -11.58 -17.87
C LEU A 3 -1.60 -10.05 -17.98
N GLU A 4 -2.70 -9.49 -17.50
CA GLU A 4 -2.86 -8.05 -17.41
C GLU A 4 -1.82 -7.52 -16.42
N GLU A 5 -0.73 -6.97 -16.94
CA GLU A 5 0.28 -6.29 -16.13
C GLU A 5 -0.25 -4.91 -15.72
N TYR A 6 -0.29 -4.66 -14.41
CA TYR A 6 -0.62 -3.36 -13.86
C TYR A 6 0.52 -2.85 -12.98
N SER A 7 0.74 -1.54 -13.01
CA SER A 7 1.82 -0.87 -12.29
C SER A 7 1.27 -0.27 -11.00
N ILE A 8 1.91 -0.62 -9.89
CA ILE A 8 1.61 -0.06 -8.58
C ILE A 8 2.70 0.93 -8.20
N GLU A 9 2.31 2.15 -7.91
CA GLU A 9 3.14 3.15 -7.26
C GLU A 9 2.68 3.31 -5.81
N VAL A 10 3.56 3.07 -4.84
CA VAL A 10 3.25 3.22 -3.42
C VAL A 10 3.97 4.44 -2.86
N GLU A 11 3.21 5.44 -2.42
CA GLU A 11 3.70 6.61 -1.70
C GLU A 11 3.54 6.42 -0.19
N PHE A 12 4.62 6.64 0.57
CA PHE A 12 4.57 6.68 2.03
C PHE A 12 5.52 7.74 2.62
N PRO A 13 5.17 8.35 3.77
CA PRO A 13 6.05 9.28 4.44
C PRO A 13 7.12 8.52 5.25
N ILE A 14 8.37 8.59 4.78
CA ILE A 14 9.53 7.90 5.37
C ILE A 14 9.84 8.41 6.78
N SER A 15 9.69 9.72 6.96
CA SER A 15 10.04 10.41 8.20
C SER A 15 9.36 9.86 9.44
N ILE A 16 8.20 9.23 9.26
CA ILE A 16 7.35 8.80 10.37
C ILE A 16 7.47 7.29 10.61
N LEU A 17 7.81 6.54 9.56
CA LEU A 17 8.07 5.11 9.63
C LEU A 17 9.50 4.78 10.08
N PHE A 18 10.48 5.65 9.78
CA PHE A 18 11.92 5.41 9.98
C PHE A 18 12.65 6.52 10.73
N GLY A 19 11.97 7.61 11.14
CA GLY A 19 12.62 8.71 11.87
C GLY A 19 13.65 9.50 11.05
N VAL A 20 13.55 9.50 9.72
CA VAL A 20 14.51 10.16 8.81
C VAL A 20 13.94 11.43 8.18
N ASN A 21 14.75 12.47 7.96
CA ASN A 21 14.32 13.76 7.39
C ASN A 21 14.02 13.71 5.87
N SER A 22 13.18 12.78 5.42
CA SER A 22 12.81 12.65 4.00
C SER A 22 11.29 12.70 3.81
N SER A 23 10.85 13.50 2.83
CA SER A 23 9.48 14.00 2.72
C SER A 23 8.48 13.03 2.10
N LYS A 24 8.92 12.04 1.30
CA LYS A 24 8.09 11.02 0.63
C LYS A 24 8.99 9.94 0.00
N TYR A 25 8.61 8.66 0.09
CA TYR A 25 9.16 7.59 -0.77
C TYR A 25 8.09 7.14 -1.75
N ALA A 26 8.48 6.92 -2.99
CA ALA A 26 7.65 6.27 -4.00
C ALA A 26 8.31 4.96 -4.42
N ALA A 27 7.67 3.84 -4.12
CA ALA A 27 8.09 2.51 -4.57
C ALA A 27 7.24 2.11 -5.78
N LYS A 28 7.86 1.62 -6.86
CA LYS A 28 7.14 1.07 -8.01
C LYS A 28 7.26 -0.45 -8.03
N MET A 29 6.12 -1.13 -8.13
CA MET A 29 6.05 -2.59 -8.25
C MET A 29 5.15 -2.96 -9.41
N ARG A 30 5.55 -3.97 -10.19
CA ARG A 30 4.71 -4.58 -11.21
C ARG A 30 4.03 -5.81 -10.65
N LEU A 31 2.73 -5.94 -10.91
CA LEU A 31 1.97 -7.14 -10.61
C LEU A 31 1.35 -7.69 -11.88
N SER A 32 1.46 -9.00 -12.02
CA SER A 32 0.88 -9.75 -13.14
C SER A 32 -0.34 -10.58 -12.70
N ASN A 33 -0.67 -10.58 -11.41
CA ASN A 33 -1.75 -11.39 -10.85
C ASN A 33 -2.91 -10.49 -10.38
N SER A 34 -4.05 -10.60 -11.05
CA SER A 34 -5.27 -9.84 -10.74
C SER A 34 -5.93 -10.24 -9.42
N SER A 35 -5.58 -11.40 -8.87
CA SER A 35 -6.12 -11.90 -7.60
C SER A 35 -5.35 -11.42 -6.37
N THR A 36 -4.26 -10.66 -6.55
CA THR A 36 -3.47 -10.15 -5.43
C THR A 36 -4.28 -9.15 -4.59
N THR A 37 -4.32 -9.42 -3.28
CA THR A 37 -4.98 -8.56 -2.31
C THR A 37 -4.10 -7.37 -1.94
N LEU A 38 -4.73 -6.28 -1.49
CA LEU A 38 -3.97 -5.11 -1.02
C LEU A 38 -3.04 -5.49 0.15
N LYS A 39 -3.51 -6.35 1.06
CA LYS A 39 -2.72 -6.89 2.17
C LYS A 39 -1.44 -7.59 1.69
N GLU A 40 -1.51 -8.42 0.66
CA GLU A 40 -0.33 -9.08 0.10
C GLU A 40 0.67 -8.09 -0.51
N VAL A 41 0.17 -7.06 -1.21
CA VAL A 41 1.04 -6.01 -1.77
C VAL A 41 1.74 -5.25 -0.67
N LEU A 42 1.00 -4.82 0.36
CA LEU A 42 1.56 -4.10 1.50
C LEU A 42 2.56 -4.98 2.27
N LYS A 43 2.27 -6.28 2.43
CA LYS A 43 3.19 -7.23 3.07
C LYS A 43 4.48 -7.37 2.29
N LYS A 44 4.40 -7.60 0.97
CA LYS A 44 5.58 -7.71 0.10
C LYS A 44 6.40 -6.42 0.11
N LEU A 45 5.75 -5.27 0.05
CA LEU A 45 6.39 -3.97 0.17
C LEU A 45 7.07 -3.80 1.54
N ASN A 46 6.47 -4.31 2.61
CA ASN A 46 7.07 -4.31 3.94
C ASN A 46 8.29 -5.24 4.02
N ASP A 47 8.22 -6.46 3.53
CA ASP A 47 9.34 -7.40 3.56
C ASP A 47 10.53 -6.91 2.70
N GLU A 48 10.26 -6.37 1.50
CA GLU A 48 11.32 -6.04 0.54
C GLU A 48 11.90 -4.62 0.72
N LEU A 49 11.05 -3.63 1.01
CA LEU A 49 11.44 -2.21 0.91
C LEU A 49 11.33 -1.45 2.23
N ILE A 50 10.16 -1.49 2.87
CA ILE A 50 9.89 -0.70 4.08
C ILE A 50 10.61 -1.34 5.27
N LYS A 51 10.32 -2.58 5.64
CA LYS A 51 10.83 -3.27 6.83
C LYS A 51 10.45 -2.55 8.13
N SER A 52 9.19 -2.13 8.23
CA SER A 52 8.65 -1.46 9.41
C SER A 52 7.80 -2.41 10.25
N ALA A 53 8.17 -2.54 11.53
CA ALA A 53 7.39 -3.28 12.52
C ALA A 53 5.99 -2.69 12.74
N ARG A 54 5.83 -1.38 12.56
CA ARG A 54 4.52 -0.72 12.65
C ARG A 54 3.60 -1.16 11.51
N LEU A 55 4.13 -1.21 10.29
CA LEU A 55 3.35 -1.66 9.13
C LEU A 55 3.03 -3.15 9.23
N GLU A 56 3.95 -3.97 9.77
CA GLU A 56 3.70 -5.38 10.05
C GLU A 56 2.53 -5.56 11.03
N SER A 57 2.56 -4.84 12.16
CA SER A 57 1.46 -4.85 13.14
C SER A 57 0.12 -4.44 12.52
N TYR A 58 0.10 -3.44 11.63
CA TYR A 58 -1.11 -3.06 10.89
C TYR A 58 -1.64 -4.20 10.00
N LEU A 59 -0.77 -4.94 9.32
CA LEU A 59 -1.17 -6.07 8.48
C LEU A 59 -1.73 -7.24 9.30
N GLU A 60 -1.35 -7.36 10.57
CA GLU A 60 -1.87 -8.32 11.54
C GLU A 60 -3.18 -7.88 12.21
N GLY A 61 -3.74 -6.73 11.82
CA GLY A 61 -5.00 -6.19 12.35
C GLY A 61 -4.83 -5.07 13.37
N GLY A 62 -3.60 -4.58 13.56
CA GLY A 62 -3.32 -3.36 14.32
C GLY A 62 -3.89 -2.13 13.63
N SER A 63 -4.17 -1.09 14.41
CA SER A 63 -4.47 0.25 13.91
C SER A 63 -3.20 1.09 13.86
N GLY A 64 -3.12 2.03 12.90
CA GLY A 64 -1.95 2.89 12.81
C GLY A 64 -1.67 3.48 11.43
N PHE A 65 -2.36 3.01 10.38
CA PHE A 65 -2.24 3.57 9.04
C PHE A 65 -3.60 3.72 8.35
N TYR A 66 -3.75 4.82 7.62
CA TYR A 66 -4.72 4.97 6.55
C TYR A 66 -4.07 4.57 5.23
N VAL A 67 -4.74 3.70 4.48
CA VAL A 67 -4.29 3.28 3.15
C VAL A 67 -5.30 3.81 2.14
N PHE A 68 -4.80 4.50 1.12
CA PHE A 68 -5.59 5.00 0.01
C PHE A 68 -5.16 4.30 -1.27
N ILE A 69 -6.07 4.07 -2.20
CA ILE A 69 -5.76 3.66 -3.56
C ILE A 69 -6.44 4.62 -4.54
N ASN A 70 -5.68 5.20 -5.46
CA ASN A 70 -6.15 6.22 -6.40
C ASN A 70 -6.96 7.30 -5.66
N ASP A 71 -6.40 7.80 -4.56
CA ASP A 71 -6.98 8.80 -3.65
C ASP A 71 -8.25 8.37 -2.88
N ASN A 72 -8.70 7.12 -3.03
CA ASN A 72 -9.83 6.56 -2.29
C ASN A 72 -9.37 5.81 -1.04
N LEU A 73 -9.94 6.15 0.12
CA LEU A 73 -9.63 5.47 1.39
C LEU A 73 -10.10 4.01 1.34
N VAL A 74 -9.18 3.08 1.58
CA VAL A 74 -9.48 1.66 1.69
C VAL A 74 -9.90 1.34 3.12
N LYS A 75 -11.10 0.76 3.25
CA LYS A 75 -11.64 0.28 4.54
C LYS A 75 -11.27 -1.17 4.84
N ASP A 76 -11.05 -1.98 3.81
CA ASP A 76 -10.72 -3.39 3.94
C ASP A 76 -9.56 -3.75 3.01
N ILE A 77 -8.41 -4.04 3.62
CA ILE A 77 -7.18 -4.40 2.92
C ILE A 77 -7.17 -5.85 2.42
N ASN A 78 -8.14 -6.67 2.81
CA ASN A 78 -8.23 -8.06 2.34
C ASN A 78 -8.90 -8.16 0.95
N LYS A 79 -9.45 -7.05 0.45
CA LYS A 79 -10.00 -6.98 -0.91
C LYS A 79 -8.89 -7.05 -1.96
N THR A 80 -9.24 -7.59 -3.11
CA THR A 80 -8.35 -7.59 -4.28
C THR A 80 -8.17 -6.16 -4.79
N ILE A 81 -6.98 -5.85 -5.31
CA ILE A 81 -6.71 -4.51 -5.80
C ILE A 81 -7.66 -4.12 -6.95
N LYS A 82 -7.96 -5.06 -7.85
CA LYS A 82 -8.91 -4.83 -8.95
C LYS A 82 -10.34 -4.56 -8.48
N GLU A 83 -10.76 -5.10 -7.35
CA GLU A 83 -12.05 -4.75 -6.75
C GLU A 83 -12.04 -3.33 -6.16
N LEU A 84 -10.89 -2.86 -5.66
CA LEU A 84 -10.75 -1.54 -5.06
C LEU A 84 -10.63 -0.40 -6.09
N VAL A 85 -10.01 -0.64 -7.25
CA VAL A 85 -9.85 0.38 -8.31
C VAL A 85 -10.77 0.21 -9.52
N GLY A 86 -11.32 -0.99 -9.71
CA GLY A 86 -12.05 -1.38 -10.91
C GLY A 86 -11.20 -2.14 -11.92
N PRO A 87 -11.83 -3.02 -12.73
CA PRO A 87 -11.13 -3.95 -13.61
C PRO A 87 -10.29 -3.26 -14.69
N SER A 88 -10.76 -2.11 -15.19
CA SER A 88 -10.14 -1.36 -16.30
C SER A 88 -8.94 -0.50 -15.90
N ILE A 89 -8.65 -0.36 -14.60
CA ILE A 89 -7.54 0.47 -14.13
C ILE A 89 -6.25 -0.35 -14.08
N THR A 90 -5.20 0.20 -14.69
CA THR A 90 -3.85 -0.39 -14.78
C THR A 90 -2.78 0.44 -14.09
N ASP A 91 -3.02 1.73 -13.85
CA ASP A 91 -2.18 2.61 -13.04
C ASP A 91 -2.78 2.74 -11.64
N ILE A 92 -2.08 2.21 -10.65
CA ILE A 92 -2.59 2.07 -9.29
C ILE A 92 -1.65 2.79 -8.34
N LYS A 93 -2.15 3.84 -7.70
CA LYS A 93 -1.40 4.63 -6.72
C LYS A 93 -1.88 4.29 -5.33
N ILE A 94 -1.04 3.62 -4.55
CA ILE A 94 -1.30 3.33 -3.15
C ILE A 94 -0.64 4.43 -2.32
N LYS A 95 -1.36 5.03 -1.39
CA LYS A 95 -0.79 6.00 -0.45
C LYS A 95 -1.00 5.49 0.96
N ILE A 96 0.07 5.39 1.73
CA ILE A 96 0.03 4.95 3.12
C ILE A 96 0.33 6.16 4.00
N LEU A 97 -0.59 6.49 4.90
CA LEU A 97 -0.45 7.59 5.85
C LEU A 97 -0.56 7.05 7.27
N PRO A 98 0.42 7.32 8.16
CA PRO A 98 0.29 6.96 9.55
C PRO A 98 -0.85 7.77 10.21
N ILE A 99 -1.59 7.12 11.10
CA ILE A 99 -2.55 7.79 11.97
C ILE A 99 -1.76 8.48 13.06
N PHE A 100 -1.81 9.80 13.06
CA PHE A 100 -1.37 10.59 14.19
C PHE A 100 -2.56 10.82 15.10
N GLU A 101 -2.50 10.26 16.31
CA GLU A 101 -3.25 10.82 17.42
C GLU A 101 -2.59 12.18 17.72
N GLY A 102 -3.08 13.23 17.06
CA GLY A 102 -2.78 14.59 17.46
C GLY A 102 -3.38 14.83 18.84
N GLY A 103 -2.57 15.36 19.75
CA GLY A 103 -3.02 15.84 21.06
C GLY A 103 -3.95 17.05 20.97
#